data_AF-A0A6G5ACH6-F1
#
_entry.id   AF-A0A6G5ACH6-F1
#
_cell.length_a   1.000
_cell.length_b   1.000
_cell.length_c   1.000
_cell.angle_alpha   90.00
_cell.angle_beta   90.00
_cell.angle_gamma   90.00
#
_symmetry.space_group_name_H-M   'P 1'
#
loop_
_entity.id
_entity.type
_entity.pdbx_description
1 polymer ?
#
loop_
_entity_poly.entity_id
_entity_poly.type
_entity_poly.pdbx_seq_one_letter_code
_entity_poly.pdbx_strand_id
1 'polypeptide(L)'
;MSYPGIIQGDAPRHLELYSTSSKPACLANKVRGPFSGTSLPYKLPCTADEHRCCQIVPHLSTWNEFLFQVHMEIRVVVGARRQLSVLSFDCPELPDYGDAHLHQIAMLLHWLLCTHHCVKSFWASPTRFKTYQSLFRDALLKSSSIEILKLDLTRFDVCENVCNIVAAAAHCVKELELHSDGLGTAGVVSALSTVLKTTNTLVILKIPDVIMTRMDSDDFFRSLAENKTLRELSVNESAFTEASVASRTLFANLLEREDTLRALAISKGSEVWYRYSFMPTALPTRWILQSLLANRTVASLNLAYVVIDGESARLLRALFKEVSSAQILFRFK
;
A
#
# COMPACT_ATOMS: atom_id res chain seq x y z
N MET A 1 -27.14 -57.36 -9.25
CA MET A 1 -26.29 -56.43 -8.49
C MET A 1 -25.54 -55.59 -9.53
N SER A 2 -26.05 -54.52 -10.16
CA SER A 2 -26.90 -53.38 -9.75
C SER A 2 -26.13 -52.27 -9.00
N TYR A 3 -25.71 -51.26 -9.78
CA TYR A 3 -25.36 -49.84 -9.49
C TYR A 3 -24.02 -49.52 -8.74
N PRO A 4 -23.45 -48.28 -8.84
CA PRO A 4 -23.06 -47.51 -10.05
C PRO A 4 -21.82 -46.57 -9.86
N GLY A 5 -21.43 -45.86 -10.93
CA GLY A 5 -21.04 -44.43 -10.83
C GLY A 5 -19.57 -44.04 -11.09
N ILE A 6 -19.20 -43.90 -12.37
CA ILE A 6 -18.05 -43.06 -12.77
C ILE A 6 -18.64 -41.83 -13.47
N ILE A 7 -18.55 -40.67 -12.83
CA ILE A 7 -18.82 -39.37 -13.46
C ILE A 7 -17.52 -38.94 -14.13
N GLN A 8 -17.52 -38.95 -15.47
CA GLN A 8 -16.52 -38.28 -16.30
C GLN A 8 -16.67 -36.77 -16.16
N GLY A 9 -15.51 -36.10 -16.10
CA GLY A 9 -15.39 -34.67 -15.85
C GLY A 9 -15.95 -33.79 -16.96
N ASP A 10 -16.67 -32.76 -16.54
CA ASP A 10 -16.87 -31.54 -17.32
C ASP A 10 -15.76 -30.56 -16.98
N ALA A 11 -15.09 -30.07 -18.03
CA ALA A 11 -14.15 -28.97 -18.00
C ALA A 11 -14.81 -27.68 -17.47
N PRO A 12 -14.06 -26.79 -16.81
CA PRO A 12 -14.62 -25.54 -16.30
C PRO A 12 -15.12 -24.68 -17.46
N ARG A 13 -16.43 -24.40 -17.44
CA ARG A 13 -17.07 -23.45 -18.35
C ARG A 13 -16.38 -22.11 -18.23
N HIS A 14 -15.72 -21.70 -19.32
CA HIS A 14 -15.28 -20.34 -19.53
C HIS A 14 -16.49 -19.40 -19.33
N LEU A 15 -16.36 -18.48 -18.38
CA LEU A 15 -17.24 -17.33 -18.21
C LEU A 15 -16.98 -16.36 -19.38
N GLU A 16 -17.54 -16.67 -20.54
CA GLU A 16 -17.87 -15.67 -21.56
C GLU A 16 -19.16 -14.97 -21.14
N LEU A 17 -19.07 -13.88 -20.38
CA LEU A 17 -20.11 -12.86 -20.34
C LEU A 17 -19.47 -11.47 -20.17
N TYR A 18 -20.04 -10.50 -20.87
CA TYR A 18 -19.67 -9.08 -21.01
C TYR A 18 -18.80 -8.68 -22.22
N SER A 19 -19.28 -9.04 -23.41
CA SER A 19 -19.18 -8.18 -24.60
C SER A 19 -20.40 -7.25 -24.69
N THR A 20 -20.09 -5.96 -24.81
CA THR A 20 -20.85 -4.86 -25.44
C THR A 20 -22.21 -4.37 -24.87
N SER A 21 -22.22 -3.08 -24.51
CA SER A 21 -23.35 -2.14 -24.65
C SER A 21 -24.40 -1.95 -23.55
N SER A 22 -24.14 -2.26 -22.28
CA SER A 22 -24.95 -1.69 -21.19
C SER A 22 -24.28 -0.44 -20.62
N LYS A 23 -24.77 0.75 -21.01
CA LYS A 23 -24.53 1.96 -20.23
C LYS A 23 -24.98 1.67 -18.78
N PRO A 24 -24.15 1.91 -17.75
CA PRO A 24 -24.60 1.74 -16.38
C PRO A 24 -25.80 2.67 -16.17
N ALA A 25 -26.93 2.07 -15.76
CA ALA A 25 -28.15 2.79 -15.49
C ALA A 25 -27.82 3.96 -14.54
N CYS A 26 -28.14 5.13 -15.05
CA CYS A 26 -27.76 6.44 -14.56
C CYS A 26 -28.06 6.59 -13.06
N LEU A 27 -27.02 6.66 -12.24
CA LEU A 27 -27.12 7.47 -11.03
C LEU A 27 -27.60 8.87 -11.49
N ALA A 28 -28.80 9.27 -11.04
CA ALA A 28 -29.32 10.61 -11.25
C ALA A 28 -28.25 11.63 -10.84
N ASN A 29 -28.20 12.84 -11.42
CA ASN A 29 -27.13 13.84 -11.12
C ASN A 29 -27.02 14.27 -9.64
N LYS A 30 -27.89 13.72 -8.79
CA LYS A 30 -28.02 13.93 -7.37
C LYS A 30 -28.30 12.59 -6.70
N VAL A 31 -27.56 12.28 -5.63
CA VAL A 31 -27.89 11.18 -4.71
C VAL A 31 -28.32 11.81 -3.38
N ARG A 32 -29.23 11.20 -2.62
CA ARG A 32 -29.59 11.70 -1.28
C ARG A 32 -28.75 11.02 -0.21
N GLY A 33 -28.21 11.84 0.69
CA GLY A 33 -27.45 11.40 1.85
C GLY A 33 -28.26 10.41 2.70
N PRO A 34 -27.66 9.30 3.12
CA PRO A 34 -28.37 8.24 3.84
C PRO A 34 -28.83 8.65 5.25
N PHE A 35 -28.23 9.69 5.84
CA PHE A 35 -28.57 10.14 7.19
C PHE A 35 -29.37 11.45 7.17
N SER A 36 -28.92 12.44 6.41
CA SER A 36 -29.57 13.77 6.40
C SER A 36 -30.65 13.92 5.31
N GLY A 37 -30.69 13.00 4.34
CA GLY A 37 -31.49 13.16 3.12
C GLY A 37 -30.99 14.25 2.18
N THR A 38 -29.86 14.91 2.52
CA THR A 38 -29.31 16.04 1.77
C THR A 38 -28.88 15.59 0.38
N SER A 39 -29.20 16.38 -0.64
CA SER A 39 -28.79 16.08 -2.00
C SER A 39 -27.30 16.30 -2.19
N LEU A 40 -26.59 15.25 -2.59
CA LEU A 40 -25.19 15.27 -3.01
C LEU A 40 -25.10 15.49 -4.53
N PRO A 41 -24.64 16.67 -4.99
CA PRO A 41 -24.26 16.88 -6.38
C PRO A 41 -22.91 16.22 -6.65
N TYR A 42 -22.89 14.91 -6.89
CA TYR A 42 -21.63 14.18 -7.04
C TYR A 42 -20.99 14.31 -8.42
N LYS A 43 -21.55 15.04 -9.39
CA LYS A 43 -20.93 15.25 -10.73
C LYS A 43 -20.23 16.61 -10.88
N LEU A 44 -19.84 17.23 -9.76
CA LEU A 44 -19.20 18.54 -9.76
C LEU A 44 -17.76 18.48 -10.29
N PRO A 45 -17.35 19.25 -11.32
CA PRO A 45 -15.94 19.25 -11.73
C PRO A 45 -15.03 19.70 -10.59
N CYS A 46 -13.75 19.32 -10.64
CA CYS A 46 -12.79 19.89 -9.71
C CYS A 46 -12.52 21.34 -10.06
N THR A 47 -12.69 22.23 -9.08
CA THR A 47 -12.42 23.66 -9.22
C THR A 47 -11.23 24.12 -8.39
N ALA A 48 -10.49 23.19 -7.77
CA ALA A 48 -9.34 23.56 -6.96
C ALA A 48 -8.25 24.19 -7.84
N ASP A 49 -7.60 25.22 -7.33
CA ASP A 49 -6.39 25.79 -7.92
C ASP A 49 -5.54 26.46 -6.83
N GLU A 50 -4.51 27.19 -7.26
CA GLU A 50 -3.60 27.94 -6.37
C GLU A 50 -4.29 29.01 -5.52
N HIS A 51 -5.55 29.36 -5.81
CA HIS A 51 -6.29 30.43 -5.12
C HIS A 51 -7.63 30.00 -4.49
N ARG A 52 -8.27 28.91 -4.93
CA ARG A 52 -9.58 28.49 -4.39
C ARG A 52 -9.66 27.02 -4.00
N CYS A 53 -10.50 26.73 -3.00
CA CYS A 53 -10.83 25.36 -2.61
C CYS A 53 -11.75 24.73 -3.66
N CYS A 54 -11.69 23.40 -3.76
CA CYS A 54 -12.61 22.68 -4.61
C CYS A 54 -14.06 22.88 -4.12
N GLN A 55 -15.00 22.99 -5.05
CA GLN A 55 -16.43 23.09 -4.77
C GLN A 55 -17.04 21.85 -4.10
N ILE A 56 -16.27 20.76 -3.97
CA ILE A 56 -16.66 19.61 -3.16
C ILE A 56 -16.55 19.87 -1.66
N VAL A 57 -15.74 20.86 -1.23
CA VAL A 57 -15.44 21.12 0.18
C VAL A 57 -16.70 21.44 1.01
N PRO A 58 -17.65 22.28 0.53
CA PRO A 58 -18.91 22.50 1.24
C PRO A 58 -19.80 21.25 1.37
N HIS A 59 -19.52 20.19 0.59
CA HIS A 59 -20.31 18.97 0.55
C HIS A 59 -19.64 17.78 1.24
N LEU A 60 -18.49 17.97 1.93
CA LEU A 60 -17.76 16.87 2.56
C LEU A 60 -18.59 16.15 3.63
N SER A 61 -19.47 16.85 4.35
CA SER A 61 -20.38 16.23 5.31
C SER A 61 -21.27 15.20 4.64
N THR A 62 -21.93 15.55 3.53
CA THR A 62 -22.79 14.65 2.76
C THR A 62 -22.01 13.54 2.07
N TRP A 63 -20.80 13.82 1.56
CA TRP A 63 -19.90 12.77 1.06
C TRP A 63 -19.57 11.75 2.15
N ASN A 64 -19.24 12.24 3.34
CA ASN A 64 -18.90 11.40 4.48
C ASN A 64 -20.09 10.55 4.93
N GLU A 65 -21.34 10.99 4.78
CA GLU A 65 -22.50 10.12 5.05
C GLU A 65 -22.47 8.81 4.25
N PHE A 66 -21.97 8.83 3.01
CA PHE A 66 -21.78 7.61 2.20
C PHE A 66 -20.50 6.89 2.57
N LEU A 67 -19.38 7.61 2.68
CA LEU A 67 -18.08 7.01 2.94
C LEU A 67 -18.03 6.34 4.32
N PHE A 68 -18.70 6.89 5.33
CA PHE A 68 -18.75 6.30 6.68
C PHE A 68 -19.27 4.87 6.64
N GLN A 69 -20.16 4.54 5.71
CA GLN A 69 -20.74 3.19 5.56
C GLN A 69 -19.73 2.13 5.11
N VAL A 70 -18.65 2.55 4.46
CA VAL A 70 -17.52 1.70 4.06
C VAL A 70 -16.28 1.97 4.89
N HIS A 71 -16.47 2.62 6.05
CA HIS A 71 -15.44 3.02 6.99
C HIS A 71 -14.38 3.93 6.37
N MET A 72 -14.83 4.83 5.50
CA MET A 72 -13.98 5.83 4.88
C MET A 72 -14.48 7.24 5.20
N GLU A 73 -13.59 8.20 5.06
CA GLU A 73 -13.93 9.61 5.18
C GLU A 73 -13.05 10.44 4.28
N ILE A 74 -13.58 11.58 3.83
CA ILE A 74 -12.84 12.62 3.15
C ILE A 74 -12.63 13.80 4.08
N ARG A 75 -11.38 14.26 4.15
CA ARG A 75 -10.96 15.39 4.99
C ARG A 75 -10.09 16.36 4.20
N VAL A 76 -10.11 17.62 4.62
CA VAL A 76 -9.10 18.61 4.19
C VAL A 76 -7.81 18.34 4.95
N VAL A 77 -6.69 18.25 4.23
CA VAL A 77 -5.38 18.03 4.85
C VAL A 77 -4.96 19.29 5.59
N VAL A 78 -4.72 19.17 6.90
CA VAL A 78 -4.28 20.29 7.74
C VAL A 78 -2.85 20.69 7.35
N GLY A 79 -2.61 21.97 7.11
CA GLY A 79 -1.28 22.49 6.72
C GLY A 79 -0.96 22.38 5.23
N ALA A 80 -1.60 21.47 4.49
CA ALA A 80 -1.51 21.42 3.03
C ALA A 80 -2.69 22.18 2.42
N ARG A 81 -2.42 23.41 1.94
CA ARG A 81 -3.48 24.29 1.41
C ARG A 81 -4.30 23.55 0.36
N ARG A 82 -5.59 23.33 0.69
CA ARG A 82 -6.66 22.94 -0.26
C ARG A 82 -6.53 21.54 -0.86
N GLN A 83 -5.80 20.66 -0.21
CA GLN A 83 -5.71 19.25 -0.58
C GLN A 83 -6.71 18.42 0.22
N LEU A 84 -7.22 17.38 -0.40
CA LEU A 84 -8.12 16.41 0.21
C LEU A 84 -7.38 15.08 0.40
N SER A 85 -7.72 14.40 1.48
CA SER A 85 -7.35 13.01 1.72
C SER A 85 -8.62 12.20 1.92
N VAL A 86 -8.67 11.04 1.28
CA VAL A 86 -9.63 9.99 1.62
C VAL A 86 -8.92 8.98 2.51
N LEU A 87 -9.51 8.68 3.66
CA LEU A 87 -8.92 7.86 4.71
C LEU A 87 -9.83 6.70 5.04
N SER A 88 -9.25 5.51 5.27
CA SER A 88 -9.95 4.39 5.89
C SER A 88 -9.82 4.50 7.41
N PHE A 89 -10.81 4.03 8.16
CA PHE A 89 -10.74 3.84 9.60
C PHE A 89 -11.41 2.52 10.00
N ASP A 90 -11.18 2.07 11.22
CA ASP A 90 -11.84 0.89 11.75
C ASP A 90 -13.01 1.29 12.66
N CYS A 91 -14.21 0.82 12.34
CA CYS A 91 -15.39 0.96 13.17
C CYS A 91 -16.15 -0.38 13.21
N PRO A 92 -16.00 -1.19 14.28
CA PRO A 92 -16.58 -2.54 14.34
C PRO A 92 -18.11 -2.56 14.46
N GLU A 93 -18.75 -1.42 14.70
CA GLU A 93 -20.17 -1.29 15.05
C GLU A 93 -21.08 -1.01 13.85
N LEU A 94 -20.53 -0.87 12.64
CA LEU A 94 -21.31 -0.55 11.46
C LEU A 94 -21.95 -1.79 10.84
N PRO A 95 -23.22 -1.70 10.42
CA PRO A 95 -23.93 -2.82 9.80
C PRO A 95 -23.32 -3.22 8.46
N ASP A 96 -23.46 -4.49 8.09
CA ASP A 96 -23.08 -4.94 6.74
C ASP A 96 -24.12 -4.43 5.74
N TYR A 97 -23.65 -3.77 4.69
CA TYR A 97 -24.51 -3.13 3.69
C TYR A 97 -24.64 -4.03 2.45
N GLY A 98 -25.84 -4.11 1.88
CA GLY A 98 -26.08 -4.91 0.67
C GLY A 98 -25.28 -4.44 -0.55
N ASP A 99 -25.03 -5.36 -1.49
CA ASP A 99 -24.19 -5.14 -2.68
C ASP A 99 -24.55 -3.89 -3.50
N ALA A 100 -25.84 -3.59 -3.67
CA ALA A 100 -26.28 -2.41 -4.42
C ALA A 100 -25.77 -1.10 -3.79
N HIS A 101 -25.67 -1.06 -2.46
CA HIS A 101 -25.17 0.09 -1.74
C HIS A 101 -23.65 0.22 -1.88
N LEU A 102 -22.92 -0.89 -1.76
CA LEU A 102 -21.48 -0.94 -2.00
C LEU A 102 -21.13 -0.53 -3.44
N HIS A 103 -21.92 -0.95 -4.42
CA HIS A 103 -21.76 -0.51 -5.81
C HIS A 103 -21.86 1.01 -5.96
N GLN A 104 -22.87 1.61 -5.33
CA GLN A 104 -23.08 3.05 -5.37
C GLN A 104 -21.89 3.80 -4.75
N ILE A 105 -21.41 3.36 -3.60
CA ILE A 105 -20.24 3.98 -2.95
C ILE A 105 -18.98 3.80 -3.81
N ALA A 106 -18.76 2.61 -4.39
CA ALA A 106 -17.64 2.37 -5.29
C ALA A 106 -17.68 3.29 -6.52
N MET A 107 -18.86 3.53 -7.09
CA MET A 107 -19.06 4.49 -8.19
C MET A 107 -18.78 5.93 -7.78
N LEU A 108 -19.20 6.33 -6.56
CA LEU A 108 -18.92 7.66 -6.02
C LEU A 108 -17.42 7.88 -5.80
N LEU A 109 -16.73 6.89 -5.22
CA LEU A 109 -15.27 6.90 -5.03
C LEU A 109 -14.53 6.93 -6.36
N HIS A 110 -14.94 6.11 -7.33
CA HIS A 110 -14.37 6.11 -8.68
C HIS A 110 -14.42 7.51 -9.30
N TRP A 111 -15.60 8.13 -9.27
CA TRP A 111 -15.80 9.46 -9.84
C TRP A 111 -14.98 10.52 -9.09
N LEU A 112 -14.93 10.44 -7.75
CA LEU A 112 -14.16 11.35 -6.90
C LEU A 112 -12.69 11.34 -7.32
N LEU A 113 -12.09 10.15 -7.41
CA LEU A 113 -10.67 9.99 -7.74
C LEU A 113 -10.36 10.32 -9.20
N CYS A 114 -11.29 10.08 -10.13
CA CYS A 114 -11.11 10.43 -11.55
C CYS A 114 -11.24 11.94 -11.81
N THR A 115 -12.08 12.64 -11.04
CA THR A 115 -12.46 14.02 -11.35
C THR A 115 -11.72 15.02 -10.47
N HIS A 116 -11.48 14.69 -9.20
CA HIS A 116 -10.95 15.62 -8.21
C HIS A 116 -9.43 15.53 -8.05
N HIS A 117 -8.72 16.32 -8.87
CA HIS A 117 -7.27 16.46 -8.77
C HIS A 117 -6.76 17.12 -7.47
N CYS A 118 -7.67 17.56 -6.59
CA CYS A 118 -7.36 18.02 -5.23
C CYS A 118 -7.21 16.88 -4.24
N VAL A 119 -7.62 15.65 -4.58
CA VAL A 119 -7.38 14.46 -3.75
C VAL A 119 -5.94 14.00 -3.95
N LYS A 120 -5.10 14.21 -2.93
CA LYS A 120 -3.67 13.91 -2.97
C LYS A 120 -3.29 12.64 -2.24
N SER A 121 -4.12 12.21 -1.30
CA SER A 121 -3.89 11.04 -0.47
C SER A 121 -5.12 10.14 -0.50
N PHE A 122 -4.87 8.85 -0.70
CA PHE A 122 -5.90 7.83 -0.76
C PHE A 122 -5.49 6.63 0.09
N TRP A 123 -6.20 6.41 1.18
CA TRP A 123 -6.06 5.23 2.02
C TRP A 123 -7.34 4.39 1.95
N ALA A 124 -7.18 3.12 1.57
CA ALA A 124 -8.29 2.17 1.50
C ALA A 124 -7.92 0.81 2.05
N SER A 125 -8.92 0.08 2.56
CA SER A 125 -8.90 -1.36 2.68
C SER A 125 -9.72 -1.97 1.53
N PRO A 126 -9.08 -2.50 0.46
CA PRO A 126 -9.80 -3.03 -0.69
C PRO A 126 -10.70 -4.23 -0.35
N THR A 127 -10.55 -4.84 0.83
CA THR A 127 -11.36 -5.99 1.29
C THR A 127 -12.87 -5.71 1.29
N ARG A 128 -13.27 -4.45 1.49
CA ARG A 128 -14.67 -4.01 1.47
C ARG A 128 -15.25 -3.91 0.06
N PHE A 129 -14.39 -3.82 -0.94
CA PHE A 129 -14.76 -3.64 -2.34
C PHE A 129 -14.33 -4.82 -3.21
N LYS A 130 -14.33 -6.04 -2.66
CA LYS A 130 -13.88 -7.25 -3.37
C LYS A 130 -14.52 -7.39 -4.76
N THR A 131 -15.80 -7.05 -4.91
CA THR A 131 -16.54 -7.12 -6.18
C THR A 131 -16.29 -5.93 -7.11
N TYR A 132 -15.73 -4.82 -6.61
CA TYR A 132 -15.59 -3.55 -7.33
C TYR A 132 -14.13 -3.12 -7.53
N GLN A 133 -13.17 -4.03 -7.39
CA GLN A 133 -11.73 -3.77 -7.52
C GLN A 133 -11.35 -3.15 -8.88
N SER A 134 -12.06 -3.52 -9.94
CA SER A 134 -11.85 -2.95 -11.28
C SER A 134 -12.14 -1.45 -11.33
N LEU A 135 -13.11 -0.94 -10.57
CA LEU A 135 -13.37 0.49 -10.43
C LEU A 135 -12.23 1.19 -9.70
N PHE A 136 -11.70 0.60 -8.62
CA PHE A 136 -10.54 1.17 -7.93
C PHE A 136 -9.31 1.23 -8.83
N ARG A 137 -9.04 0.15 -9.55
CA ARG A 137 -7.96 0.10 -10.54
C ARG A 137 -8.14 1.18 -11.61
N ASP A 138 -9.31 1.29 -12.23
CA ASP A 138 -9.58 2.29 -13.26
C ASP A 138 -9.46 3.72 -12.73
N ALA A 139 -9.91 3.96 -11.51
CA ALA A 139 -9.78 5.24 -10.83
C ALA A 139 -8.31 5.64 -10.59
N LEU A 140 -7.48 4.70 -10.13
CA LEU A 140 -6.05 4.93 -9.93
C LEU A 140 -5.33 5.16 -11.26
N LEU A 141 -5.63 4.37 -12.30
CA LEU A 141 -5.09 4.55 -13.66
C LEU A 141 -5.39 5.95 -14.22
N LYS A 142 -6.59 6.46 -13.97
CA LYS A 142 -7.04 7.77 -14.48
C LYS A 142 -6.59 8.93 -13.61
N SER A 143 -6.35 8.72 -12.33
CA SER A 143 -5.89 9.77 -11.45
C SER A 143 -4.45 10.14 -11.76
N SER A 144 -4.20 11.42 -11.97
CA SER A 144 -2.84 11.99 -12.08
C SER A 144 -2.41 12.71 -10.80
N SER A 145 -3.24 12.67 -9.76
CA SER A 145 -3.12 13.56 -8.61
C SER A 145 -2.82 12.86 -7.28
N ILE A 146 -3.01 11.55 -7.20
CA ILE A 146 -2.77 10.77 -5.98
C ILE A 146 -1.27 10.63 -5.79
N GLU A 147 -0.74 11.33 -4.79
CA GLU A 147 0.68 11.32 -4.45
C GLU A 147 0.97 10.34 -3.31
N ILE A 148 -0.01 10.07 -2.45
CA ILE A 148 0.10 9.14 -1.32
C ILE A 148 -0.95 8.05 -1.47
N LEU A 149 -0.50 6.80 -1.60
CA LEU A 149 -1.37 5.64 -1.66
C LEU A 149 -1.08 4.72 -0.47
N LYS A 150 -2.11 4.45 0.33
CA LYS A 150 -2.05 3.49 1.42
C LYS A 150 -3.07 2.39 1.22
N LEU A 151 -2.64 1.14 1.21
CA LEU A 151 -3.52 0.01 1.03
C LEU A 151 -3.38 -0.96 2.20
N ASP A 152 -4.50 -1.20 2.87
CA ASP A 152 -4.61 -2.28 3.84
C ASP A 152 -5.14 -3.54 3.16
N LEU A 153 -4.22 -4.48 2.93
CA LEU A 153 -4.45 -5.78 2.31
C LEU A 153 -4.60 -6.90 3.35
N THR A 154 -4.77 -6.58 4.63
CA THR A 154 -5.09 -7.60 5.65
C THR A 154 -6.40 -8.29 5.32
N ARG A 155 -6.52 -9.61 5.53
CA ARG A 155 -7.70 -10.43 5.18
C ARG A 155 -8.08 -10.41 3.70
N PHE A 156 -7.16 -9.97 2.85
CA PHE A 156 -7.31 -9.97 1.41
C PHE A 156 -6.72 -11.27 0.87
N ASP A 157 -7.53 -12.10 0.22
CA ASP A 157 -7.02 -13.24 -0.53
C ASP A 157 -6.28 -12.65 -1.73
N VAL A 158 -4.94 -12.78 -1.79
CA VAL A 158 -4.11 -12.06 -2.78
C VAL A 158 -4.39 -12.60 -4.16
N CYS A 159 -5.41 -12.04 -4.81
CA CYS A 159 -5.75 -12.28 -6.19
C CYS A 159 -4.95 -11.35 -7.11
N GLU A 160 -4.83 -11.73 -8.39
CA GLU A 160 -4.27 -10.95 -9.51
C GLU A 160 -4.69 -9.47 -9.52
N ASN A 161 -5.88 -9.19 -9.00
CA ASN A 161 -6.46 -7.85 -8.93
C ASN A 161 -5.74 -6.88 -7.98
N VAL A 162 -5.12 -7.34 -6.88
CA VAL A 162 -4.33 -6.45 -5.98
C VAL A 162 -3.10 -5.93 -6.69
N CYS A 163 -2.40 -6.83 -7.40
CA CYS A 163 -1.23 -6.49 -8.18
C CYS A 163 -1.58 -5.41 -9.22
N ASN A 164 -2.74 -5.57 -9.86
CA ASN A 164 -3.26 -4.63 -10.84
C ASN A 164 -3.61 -3.26 -10.24
N ILE A 165 -4.11 -3.19 -8.99
CA ILE A 165 -4.39 -1.95 -8.27
C ILE A 165 -3.09 -1.22 -7.92
N VAL A 166 -2.11 -1.93 -7.37
CA VAL A 166 -0.81 -1.33 -6.98
C VAL A 166 -0.07 -0.83 -8.23
N ALA A 167 -0.01 -1.64 -9.28
CA ALA A 167 0.61 -1.25 -10.55
C ALA A 167 -0.11 -0.06 -11.22
N ALA A 168 -1.44 0.02 -11.09
CA ALA A 168 -2.23 1.12 -11.64
C ALA A 168 -1.88 2.50 -11.07
N ALA A 169 -1.28 2.57 -9.88
CA ALA A 169 -0.90 3.82 -9.25
C ALA A 169 0.57 4.21 -9.50
N ALA A 170 1.32 3.36 -10.21
CA ALA A 170 2.78 3.51 -10.38
C ALA A 170 3.20 4.83 -11.05
N HIS A 171 2.35 5.45 -11.85
CA HIS A 171 2.70 6.65 -12.63
C HIS A 171 2.62 7.96 -11.85
N CYS A 172 1.98 8.02 -10.68
CA CYS A 172 1.76 9.27 -9.96
C CYS A 172 2.13 9.25 -8.47
N VAL A 173 2.32 8.06 -7.88
CA VAL A 173 2.56 7.93 -6.44
C VAL A 173 3.98 8.34 -6.07
N LYS A 174 4.08 9.13 -5.01
CA LYS A 174 5.33 9.51 -4.32
C LYS A 174 5.54 8.73 -3.02
N GLU A 175 4.47 8.37 -2.34
CA GLU A 175 4.49 7.53 -1.13
C GLU A 175 3.54 6.34 -1.30
N LEU A 176 4.10 5.13 -1.20
CA LEU A 176 3.34 3.88 -1.20
C LEU A 176 3.47 3.19 0.15
N GLU A 177 2.34 2.91 0.79
CA GLU A 177 2.27 2.13 2.03
C GLU A 177 1.35 0.92 1.84
N LEU A 178 1.86 -0.29 2.07
CA LEU A 178 1.10 -1.52 2.00
C LEU A 178 1.16 -2.26 3.34
N HIS A 179 0.00 -2.57 3.90
CA HIS A 179 -0.16 -3.46 5.04
C HIS A 179 -0.72 -4.80 4.57
N SER A 180 -0.20 -5.90 5.10
CA SER A 180 -0.66 -7.26 4.79
C SER A 180 -0.47 -8.13 6.03
N ASP A 181 -1.30 -9.16 6.20
CA ASP A 181 -1.19 -10.13 7.31
C ASP A 181 -0.25 -11.31 6.98
N GLY A 182 0.49 -11.22 5.88
CA GLY A 182 1.52 -12.20 5.50
C GLY A 182 1.03 -13.38 4.66
N LEU A 183 -0.27 -13.44 4.32
CA LEU A 183 -0.80 -14.45 3.40
C LEU A 183 -0.74 -13.95 1.94
N GLY A 184 -0.27 -14.79 1.02
CA GLY A 184 -0.30 -14.50 -0.43
C GLY A 184 0.72 -13.46 -0.95
N THR A 185 1.84 -13.27 -0.27
CA THR A 185 2.76 -12.14 -0.50
C THR A 185 3.50 -12.14 -1.85
N ALA A 186 3.62 -13.28 -2.54
CA ALA A 186 4.29 -13.36 -3.84
C ALA A 186 3.67 -12.40 -4.88
N GLY A 187 2.34 -12.27 -4.91
CA GLY A 187 1.65 -11.32 -5.79
C GLY A 187 2.00 -9.88 -5.45
N VAL A 188 2.01 -9.54 -4.15
CA VAL A 188 2.35 -8.19 -3.66
C VAL A 188 3.80 -7.84 -4.02
N VAL A 189 4.74 -8.76 -3.84
CA VAL A 189 6.17 -8.52 -4.14
C VAL A 189 6.40 -8.36 -5.64
N SER A 190 5.69 -9.12 -6.48
CA SER A 190 5.70 -8.93 -7.94
C SER A 190 5.18 -7.54 -8.34
N ALA A 191 4.08 -7.09 -7.73
CA ALA A 191 3.54 -5.76 -7.97
C ALA A 191 4.50 -4.65 -7.51
N LEU A 192 5.10 -4.80 -6.33
CA LEU A 192 6.12 -3.90 -5.80
C LEU A 192 7.34 -3.83 -6.72
N SER A 193 7.78 -4.98 -7.24
CA SER A 193 8.89 -5.05 -8.20
C SER A 193 8.57 -4.25 -9.46
N THR A 194 7.33 -4.34 -9.95
CA THR A 194 6.87 -3.56 -11.09
C THR A 194 6.88 -2.06 -10.80
N VAL A 195 6.32 -1.63 -9.65
CA VAL A 195 6.33 -0.23 -9.23
C VAL A 195 7.77 0.30 -9.08
N LEU A 196 8.65 -0.42 -8.39
CA LEU A 196 10.04 -0.01 -8.19
C LEU A 196 10.81 0.18 -9.50
N LYS A 197 10.54 -0.66 -10.50
CA LYS A 197 11.20 -0.58 -11.82
C LYS A 197 10.63 0.48 -12.75
N THR A 198 9.32 0.73 -12.68
CA THR A 198 8.62 1.58 -13.64
C THR A 198 8.42 3.01 -13.15
N THR A 199 8.40 3.21 -11.83
CA THR A 199 8.10 4.52 -11.24
C THR A 199 9.35 5.37 -11.13
N ASN A 200 9.24 6.64 -11.54
CA ASN A 200 10.23 7.69 -11.36
C ASN A 200 9.79 8.79 -10.38
N THR A 201 8.66 8.60 -9.69
CA THR A 201 8.10 9.54 -8.71
C THR A 201 8.16 9.03 -7.27
N LEU A 202 8.39 7.74 -7.05
CA LEU A 202 8.31 7.09 -5.74
C LEU A 202 9.52 7.48 -4.89
N VAL A 203 9.25 8.14 -3.77
CA VAL A 203 10.25 8.63 -2.81
C VAL A 203 10.18 7.81 -1.52
N ILE A 204 8.99 7.38 -1.12
CA ILE A 204 8.75 6.68 0.16
C ILE A 204 8.06 5.35 -0.11
N LEU A 205 8.62 4.25 0.37
CA LEU A 205 8.02 2.93 0.35
C LEU A 205 7.94 2.36 1.76
N LYS A 206 6.72 1.99 2.19
CA LYS A 206 6.45 1.40 3.50
C LYS A 206 5.73 0.07 3.34
N ILE A 207 6.40 -1.01 3.71
CA ILE A 207 5.90 -2.38 3.66
C ILE A 207 6.25 -3.13 4.95
N PRO A 208 5.87 -2.60 6.13
CA PRO A 208 6.33 -3.10 7.43
C PRO A 208 5.85 -4.54 7.72
N ASP A 209 4.74 -4.96 7.12
CA ASP A 209 4.07 -6.22 7.42
C ASP A 209 4.12 -7.24 6.27
N VAL A 210 4.83 -6.94 5.18
CA VAL A 210 4.97 -7.85 4.04
C VAL A 210 6.04 -8.90 4.33
N ILE A 211 5.60 -10.14 4.49
CA ILE A 211 6.48 -11.30 4.68
C ILE A 211 7.05 -11.75 3.33
N MET A 212 8.36 -11.93 3.25
CA MET A 212 9.04 -12.32 2.02
C MET A 212 9.67 -13.69 2.16
N THR A 213 9.48 -14.56 1.17
CA THR A 213 10.31 -15.75 0.99
C THR A 213 11.71 -15.36 0.49
N ARG A 214 12.61 -16.35 0.37
CA ARG A 214 13.91 -16.13 -0.27
C ARG A 214 13.80 -15.58 -1.68
N MET A 215 12.92 -16.16 -2.51
CA MET A 215 12.73 -15.73 -3.90
C MET A 215 12.16 -14.31 -3.96
N ASP A 216 11.18 -14.02 -3.13
CA ASP A 216 10.59 -12.68 -3.02
C ASP A 216 11.64 -11.64 -2.62
N SER A 217 12.48 -11.96 -1.63
CA SER A 217 13.54 -11.07 -1.16
C SER A 217 14.54 -10.78 -2.29
N ASP A 218 14.94 -11.81 -3.04
CA ASP A 218 15.89 -11.65 -4.14
C ASP A 218 15.33 -10.80 -5.29
N ASP A 219 14.06 -10.98 -5.64
CA ASP A 219 13.40 -10.15 -6.66
C ASP A 219 13.15 -8.72 -6.17
N PHE A 220 12.81 -8.56 -4.89
CA PHE A 220 12.65 -7.26 -4.26
C PHE A 220 13.93 -6.44 -4.29
N PHE A 221 15.07 -6.99 -3.84
CA PHE A 221 16.35 -6.25 -3.84
C PHE A 221 16.87 -5.94 -5.24
N ARG A 222 16.64 -6.83 -6.21
CA ARG A 222 16.97 -6.57 -7.62
C ARG A 222 16.19 -5.35 -8.14
N SER A 223 14.89 -5.33 -7.88
CA SER A 223 14.01 -4.23 -8.29
C SER A 223 14.31 -2.94 -7.54
N LEU A 224 14.66 -3.03 -6.25
CA LEU A 224 15.05 -1.90 -5.42
C LEU A 224 16.33 -1.24 -5.93
N ALA A 225 17.32 -2.03 -6.36
CA ALA A 225 18.58 -1.53 -6.90
C ALA A 225 18.42 -0.77 -8.23
N GLU A 226 17.38 -1.09 -9.00
CA GLU A 226 17.02 -0.39 -10.24
C GLU A 226 16.33 0.96 -10.00
N ASN A 227 15.68 1.14 -8.84
CA ASN A 227 15.01 2.38 -8.51
C ASN A 227 16.01 3.50 -8.15
N LYS A 228 15.79 4.69 -8.70
CA LYS A 228 16.70 5.84 -8.52
C LYS A 228 16.13 6.97 -7.68
N THR A 229 14.84 6.91 -7.35
CA THR A 229 14.10 8.01 -6.72
C THR A 229 13.78 7.76 -5.26
N LEU A 230 13.78 6.49 -4.82
CA LEU A 230 13.49 6.12 -3.45
C LEU A 230 14.50 6.75 -2.48
N ARG A 231 13.99 7.34 -1.41
CA ARG A 231 14.76 7.98 -0.33
C ARG A 231 14.39 7.42 1.04
N GLU A 232 13.20 6.88 1.21
CA GLU A 232 12.76 6.29 2.47
C GLU A 232 12.22 4.88 2.24
N LEU A 233 12.73 3.93 3.01
CA LEU A 233 12.31 2.53 2.98
C LEU A 233 11.95 2.07 4.38
N SER A 234 10.72 1.58 4.55
CA SER A 234 10.31 0.84 5.74
C SER A 234 9.95 -0.59 5.32
N VAL A 235 10.61 -1.60 5.87
CA VAL A 235 10.42 -2.99 5.45
C VAL A 235 10.50 -3.95 6.64
N ASN A 236 9.84 -5.09 6.49
CA ASN A 236 9.90 -6.19 7.43
C ASN A 236 11.30 -6.83 7.49
N GLU A 237 11.72 -7.29 8.68
CA GLU A 237 12.98 -8.04 8.83
C GLU A 237 13.05 -9.32 7.95
N SER A 238 11.91 -9.91 7.58
CA SER A 238 11.84 -11.10 6.73
C SER A 238 12.47 -10.89 5.36
N ALA A 239 12.45 -9.65 4.84
CA ALA A 239 13.13 -9.32 3.59
C ALA A 239 14.63 -9.64 3.68
N PHE A 240 15.20 -9.64 4.88
CA PHE A 240 16.63 -9.80 5.12
C PHE A 240 17.04 -11.20 5.62
N THR A 241 16.11 -11.94 6.23
CA THR A 241 16.38 -13.25 6.87
C THR A 241 16.90 -14.29 5.88
N GLU A 242 16.18 -14.47 4.78
CA GLU A 242 16.48 -15.50 3.78
C GLU A 242 17.15 -14.92 2.53
N ALA A 243 17.53 -13.64 2.55
CA ALA A 243 18.15 -12.96 1.41
C ALA A 243 19.48 -13.63 1.01
N SER A 244 19.63 -13.89 -0.30
CA SER A 244 20.86 -14.44 -0.86
C SER A 244 22.05 -13.49 -0.69
N VAL A 245 23.27 -14.00 -0.87
CA VAL A 245 24.49 -13.18 -0.88
C VAL A 245 24.39 -12.07 -1.93
N ALA A 246 23.84 -12.37 -3.11
CA ALA A 246 23.65 -11.38 -4.17
C ALA A 246 22.74 -10.22 -3.71
N SER A 247 21.64 -10.54 -3.02
CA SER A 247 20.71 -9.54 -2.48
C SER A 247 21.33 -8.67 -1.41
N ARG A 248 22.16 -9.26 -0.53
CA ARG A 248 22.92 -8.50 0.47
C ARG A 248 23.89 -7.53 -0.21
N THR A 249 24.58 -7.98 -1.26
CA THR A 249 25.47 -7.11 -2.05
C THR A 249 24.69 -5.99 -2.74
N LEU A 250 23.54 -6.29 -3.34
CA LEU A 250 22.69 -5.26 -3.97
C LEU A 250 22.24 -4.20 -2.96
N PHE A 251 21.83 -4.62 -1.77
CA PHE A 251 21.46 -3.69 -0.70
C PHE A 251 22.64 -2.86 -0.19
N ALA A 252 23.80 -3.48 -0.01
CA ALA A 252 25.02 -2.75 0.38
C ALA A 252 25.39 -1.68 -0.68
N ASN A 253 25.39 -2.05 -1.96
CA ASN A 253 25.66 -1.13 -3.06
C ASN A 253 24.62 0.01 -3.13
N LEU A 254 23.36 -0.27 -2.83
CA LEU A 254 22.31 0.75 -2.74
C LEU A 254 22.66 1.77 -1.64
N LEU A 255 23.12 1.30 -0.48
CA LEU A 255 23.51 2.16 0.64
C LEU A 255 24.82 2.93 0.41
N GLU A 256 25.76 2.41 -0.39
CA GLU A 256 27.02 3.11 -0.65
C GLU A 256 26.87 4.34 -1.56
N ARG A 257 25.80 4.39 -2.37
CA ARG A 257 25.55 5.50 -3.29
C ARG A 257 25.16 6.79 -2.55
N GLU A 258 25.71 7.92 -2.98
CA GLU A 258 25.45 9.24 -2.36
C GLU A 258 24.04 9.80 -2.64
N ASP A 259 23.39 9.31 -3.69
CA ASP A 259 22.11 9.78 -4.21
C ASP A 259 20.91 8.91 -3.78
N THR A 260 21.06 8.03 -2.77
CA THR A 260 20.06 7.00 -2.44
C THR A 260 19.34 7.22 -1.10
N LEU A 261 19.10 6.15 -0.34
CA LEU A 261 18.26 6.09 0.85
C LEU A 261 18.78 7.05 1.93
N ARG A 262 17.87 7.88 2.45
CA ARG A 262 18.07 8.82 3.55
C ARG A 262 17.45 8.31 4.85
N ALA A 263 16.39 7.53 4.76
CA ALA A 263 15.76 6.90 5.92
C ALA A 263 15.55 5.40 5.69
N LEU A 264 15.91 4.61 6.69
CA LEU A 264 15.69 3.18 6.72
C LEU A 264 14.97 2.81 8.01
N ALA A 265 13.81 2.17 7.88
CA ALA A 265 13.08 1.59 9.00
C ALA A 265 12.96 0.08 8.80
N ILE A 266 13.30 -0.66 9.84
CA ILE A 266 13.22 -2.12 9.85
C ILE A 266 12.42 -2.53 11.07
N SER A 267 11.33 -3.24 10.81
CA SER A 267 10.43 -3.72 11.85
C SER A 267 10.37 -5.23 11.87
N LYS A 268 10.31 -5.78 13.08
CA LYS A 268 9.92 -7.17 13.28
C LYS A 268 8.48 -7.39 12.77
N GLY A 269 8.25 -8.50 12.07
CA GLY A 269 6.89 -8.87 11.61
C GLY A 269 5.93 -9.25 12.72
N SER A 270 4.66 -9.42 12.33
CA SER A 270 3.59 -9.77 13.25
C SER A 270 3.88 -11.09 13.99
N GLU A 271 3.38 -11.22 15.22
CA GLU A 271 3.58 -12.41 16.06
C GLU A 271 3.06 -13.71 15.43
N VAL A 272 2.16 -13.58 14.45
CA VAL A 272 1.55 -14.71 13.72
C VAL A 272 2.61 -15.51 12.97
N TRP A 273 3.65 -14.87 12.43
CA TRP A 273 4.73 -15.55 11.68
C TRP A 273 5.63 -16.41 12.57
N TYR A 274 5.87 -16.01 13.82
CA TYR A 274 6.72 -16.77 14.75
C TYR A 274 6.10 -18.09 15.17
N ARG A 275 4.81 -18.32 14.89
CA ARG A 275 4.19 -19.63 15.05
C ARG A 275 4.62 -20.63 13.97
N TYR A 276 5.10 -20.15 12.82
CA TYR A 276 5.36 -20.97 11.63
C TYR A 276 6.82 -20.93 11.13
N SER A 277 7.64 -20.01 11.61
CA SER A 277 9.06 -19.91 11.23
C SER A 277 10.03 -20.13 12.38
N PHE A 278 11.18 -20.73 12.04
CA PHE A 278 12.30 -20.95 12.94
C PHE A 278 12.77 -19.64 13.59
N MET A 279 13.30 -19.79 14.81
CA MET A 279 13.55 -18.71 15.78
C MET A 279 14.18 -17.43 15.21
N PRO A 280 13.83 -16.26 15.77
CA PRO A 280 14.43 -14.99 15.37
C PRO A 280 15.95 -15.05 15.51
N THR A 281 16.67 -14.90 14.40
CA THR A 281 18.13 -14.84 14.40
C THR A 281 18.54 -13.37 14.41
N ALA A 282 19.64 -13.05 15.10
CA ALA A 282 20.24 -11.72 15.04
C ALA A 282 21.00 -11.47 13.71
N LEU A 283 21.05 -12.46 12.82
CA LEU A 283 21.81 -12.40 11.56
C LEU A 283 21.36 -11.24 10.66
N PRO A 284 20.04 -10.99 10.43
CA PRO A 284 19.57 -9.84 9.67
C PRO A 284 20.13 -8.53 10.19
N THR A 285 19.98 -8.30 11.49
CA THR A 285 20.47 -7.09 12.15
C THR A 285 21.97 -6.89 11.94
N ARG A 286 22.78 -7.94 12.13
CA ARG A 286 24.24 -7.82 11.98
C ARG A 286 24.65 -7.35 10.60
N TRP A 287 24.15 -7.97 9.55
CA TRP A 287 24.60 -7.65 8.20
C TRP A 287 24.04 -6.30 7.72
N ILE A 288 22.82 -5.93 8.12
CA ILE A 288 22.27 -4.59 7.86
C ILE A 288 23.18 -3.52 8.47
N LEU A 289 23.55 -3.70 9.74
CA LEU A 289 24.46 -2.77 10.44
C LEU A 289 25.83 -2.73 9.79
N GLN A 290 26.34 -3.87 9.34
CA GLN A 290 27.61 -3.93 8.62
C GLN A 290 27.56 -3.16 7.30
N SER A 291 26.48 -3.27 6.53
CA SER A 291 26.27 -2.47 5.31
C SER A 291 26.14 -0.98 5.63
N LEU A 292 25.54 -0.62 6.76
CA LEU A 292 25.40 0.78 7.18
C LEU A 292 26.71 1.42 7.65
N LEU A 293 27.73 0.65 8.05
CA LEU A 293 29.06 1.22 8.35
C LEU A 293 29.75 1.81 7.11
N ALA A 294 29.46 1.25 5.93
CA ALA A 294 29.92 1.78 4.65
C ALA A 294 29.02 2.92 4.12
N ASN A 295 27.80 3.06 4.66
CA ASN A 295 26.86 4.09 4.25
C ASN A 295 27.30 5.49 4.72
N ARG A 296 27.02 6.49 3.90
CA ARG A 296 27.25 7.93 4.19
C ARG A 296 26.00 8.78 4.04
N THR A 297 24.86 8.19 3.67
CA THR A 297 23.67 8.91 3.21
C THR A 297 22.45 8.79 4.11
N VAL A 298 22.31 7.69 4.83
CA VAL A 298 21.19 7.41 5.73
C VAL A 298 21.36 8.31 6.95
N ALA A 299 20.46 9.28 7.06
CA ALA A 299 20.37 10.22 8.17
C ALA A 299 19.40 9.73 9.25
N SER A 300 18.54 8.75 8.95
CA SER A 300 17.57 8.21 9.90
C SER A 300 17.54 6.68 9.83
N LEU A 301 17.77 6.03 10.97
CA LEU A 301 17.68 4.58 11.12
C LEU A 301 16.69 4.26 12.24
N ASN A 302 15.61 3.56 11.92
CA ASN A 302 14.64 3.08 12.90
C ASN A 302 14.67 1.55 12.96
N LEU A 303 15.10 1.01 14.09
CA LEU A 303 15.09 -0.42 14.35
C LEU A 303 14.03 -0.73 15.40
N ALA A 304 12.91 -1.31 14.97
CA ALA A 304 11.77 -1.61 15.81
C ALA A 304 11.65 -3.11 16.06
N TYR A 305 11.76 -3.50 17.34
CA TYR A 305 11.58 -4.86 17.82
C TYR A 305 12.57 -5.89 17.25
N VAL A 306 13.70 -5.46 16.68
CA VAL A 306 14.73 -6.36 16.14
C VAL A 306 15.54 -7.04 17.24
N VAL A 307 16.10 -8.22 16.96
CA VAL A 307 17.03 -8.88 17.89
C VAL A 307 18.41 -8.24 17.80
N ILE A 308 18.92 -7.76 18.95
CA ILE A 308 20.26 -7.21 19.10
C ILE A 308 21.05 -8.15 20.00
N ASP A 309 22.03 -8.85 19.43
CA ASP A 309 22.99 -9.63 20.19
C ASP A 309 24.28 -8.84 20.46
N GLY A 310 25.27 -9.49 21.08
CA GLY A 310 26.54 -8.86 21.43
C GLY A 310 27.28 -8.26 20.23
N GLU A 311 27.21 -8.89 19.05
CA GLU A 311 27.89 -8.38 17.86
C GLU A 311 27.14 -7.23 17.21
N SER A 312 25.81 -7.34 17.06
CA SER A 312 24.96 -6.23 16.63
C SER A 312 25.13 -5.01 17.54
N ALA A 313 25.26 -5.20 18.86
CA ALA A 313 25.53 -4.12 19.79
C ALA A 313 26.92 -3.47 19.58
N ARG A 314 27.94 -4.25 19.18
CA ARG A 314 29.27 -3.70 18.82
C ARG A 314 29.22 -2.90 17.53
N LEU A 315 28.55 -3.42 16.50
CA LEU A 315 28.37 -2.74 15.22
C LEU A 315 27.58 -1.43 15.39
N LEU A 316 26.52 -1.43 16.22
CA LEU A 316 25.78 -0.22 16.56
C LEU A 316 26.67 0.83 17.22
N ARG A 317 27.51 0.45 18.18
CA ARG A 317 28.46 1.39 18.79
C ARG A 317 29.44 1.96 17.78
N ALA A 318 29.89 1.16 16.81
CA ALA A 318 30.73 1.65 15.73
C ALA A 318 29.97 2.65 14.84
N LEU A 319 28.73 2.32 14.46
CA LEU A 319 27.86 3.20 13.67
C LEU A 319 27.64 4.54 14.37
N PHE A 320 27.39 4.55 15.68
CA PHE A 320 27.22 5.77 16.48
C PHE A 320 28.46 6.66 16.52
N LYS A 321 29.66 6.09 16.39
CA LYS A 321 30.91 6.86 16.35
C LYS A 321 31.17 7.48 14.98
N GLU A 322 30.85 6.74 13.93
CA GLU A 322 31.11 7.15 12.54
C GLU A 322 30.04 8.11 12.00
N VAL A 323 28.78 7.95 12.43
CA VAL A 323 27.64 8.70 11.89
C VAL A 323 27.15 9.74 12.90
N SER A 324 27.93 10.80 13.07
CA SER A 324 27.66 11.89 14.03
C SER A 324 26.37 12.68 13.77
N SER A 325 25.79 12.57 12.57
CA SER A 325 24.56 13.28 12.16
C SER A 325 23.32 12.40 12.03
N ALA A 326 23.40 11.07 12.20
CA ALA A 326 22.24 10.21 12.02
C ALA A 326 21.36 10.15 13.28
N GLN A 327 20.06 10.31 13.07
CA GLN A 327 19.05 10.02 14.08
C GLN A 327 18.79 8.52 14.08
N ILE A 328 19.29 7.83 15.11
CA ILE A 328 19.05 6.40 15.28
C ILE A 328 18.00 6.24 16.37
N LEU A 329 16.81 5.78 15.98
CA LEU A 329 15.70 5.49 16.88
C LEU A 329 15.58 3.99 17.12
N PHE A 330 15.52 3.61 18.40
CA PHE A 330 15.21 2.24 18.79
C PHE A 330 13.83 2.17 19.43
N ARG A 331 13.07 1.15 19.04
CA ARG A 331 11.84 0.77 19.75
C ARG A 331 12.00 -0.65 20.28
N PHE A 332 12.04 -0.76 21.59
CA PHE A 332 12.06 -2.03 22.31
C PHE A 332 10.63 -2.39 22.76
N LYS A 333 10.33 -3.69 22.82
CA LYS A 333 9.11 -4.20 23.48
C LYS A 333 9.36 -4.28 24.98
#